data_AF-A0A8X8GAJ8-F1
#
_entry.id   AF-A0A8X8GAJ8-F1
#
_cell.length_a   1.000
_cell.length_b   1.000
_cell.length_c   1.000
_cell.angle_alpha   90.00
_cell.angle_beta   90.00
_cell.angle_gamma   90.00
#
_symmetry.space_group_name_H-M   'P 1'
#
loop_
_entity.id
_entity.type
_entity.pdbx_description
1 polymer ?
#
loop_
_entity_poly.entity_id
_entity_poly.type
_entity_poly.pdbx_seq_one_letter_code
_entity_poly.pdbx_strand_id
1 'polypeptide(L)' 'MIWVLAAFLVPIITAVLLFFSAADDLWQIITFRINFSRLFDDLAHVLALLALGGVAEMFVLFMLISRVL' A
#
# COMPACT_ATOMS: atom_id res chain seq x y z
N MET A 1 -9.55 -14.31 15.88
CA MET A 1 -8.80 -13.17 16.46
C MET A 1 -8.84 -12.04 15.43
N ILE A 2 -9.48 -10.91 15.73
CA ILE A 2 -9.68 -9.81 14.77
C ILE A 2 -8.37 -9.29 14.16
N TRP A 3 -7.27 -9.43 14.90
CA TRP A 3 -5.90 -9.12 14.49
C TRP A 3 -5.38 -9.94 13.31
N VAL A 4 -5.77 -11.22 13.22
CA VAL A 4 -5.36 -12.09 12.10
C VAL A 4 -6.09 -11.67 10.83
N LEU A 5 -7.37 -11.29 10.94
CA LEU A 5 -8.11 -10.75 9.79
C LEU A 5 -7.48 -9.44 9.30
N ALA A 6 -7.12 -8.52 10.21
CA ALA A 6 -6.44 -7.28 9.84
C ALA A 6 -5.09 -7.53 9.15
N ALA A 7 -4.32 -8.54 9.61
CA ALA A 7 -3.04 -8.92 9.00
C ALA A 7 -3.16 -9.36 7.53
N PHE A 8 -4.27 -9.98 7.14
CA PHE A 8 -4.48 -10.42 5.75
C PHE A 8 -5.25 -9.38 4.92
N LEU A 9 -6.25 -8.70 5.49
CA LEU A 9 -7.07 -7.73 4.75
C LEU A 9 -6.30 -6.46 4.38
N VAL A 10 -5.44 -5.96 5.28
CA VAL A 10 -4.72 -4.70 5.05
C VAL A 10 -3.77 -4.80 3.85
N PRO A 11 -2.92 -5.84 3.71
CA PRO A 11 -2.08 -6.00 2.53
C PRO A 11 -2.89 -6.16 1.24
N ILE A 12 -4.00 -6.91 1.28
CA ILE A 12 -4.85 -7.15 0.10
C ILE A 12 -5.49 -5.84 -0.38
N ILE A 13 -6.11 -5.07 0.51
CA ILE A 13 -6.73 -3.79 0.15
C ILE A 13 -5.67 -2.81 -0.36
N THR A 14 -4.50 -2.76 0.30
CA THR A 14 -3.39 -1.89 -0.10
C THR A 14 -2.90 -2.25 -1.51
N ALA A 15 -2.70 -3.53 -1.80
CA ALA A 15 -2.29 -3.98 -3.13
C ALA A 15 -3.33 -3.65 -4.22
N VAL A 16 -4.63 -3.79 -3.91
CA VAL A 16 -5.71 -3.42 -4.84
C VAL A 16 -5.72 -1.91 -5.13
N LEU A 17 -5.56 -1.07 -4.10
CA LEU A 17 -5.49 0.38 -4.29
C LEU A 17 -4.27 0.80 -5.11
N LEU A 18 -3.11 0.20 -4.83
CA LEU A 18 -1.90 0.43 -5.61
C LEU A 18 -2.04 -0.02 -7.06
N PHE A 19 -2.75 -1.13 -7.32
CA PHE A 19 -3.03 -1.60 -8.67
C PHE A 19 -3.86 -0.58 -9.49
N PHE A 20 -4.89 0.00 -8.88
CA PHE A 20 -5.71 1.02 -9.56
C PHE A 20 -4.93 2.30 -9.85
N SER A 21 -4.10 2.78 -8.90
CA SER A 21 -3.21 3.93 -9.14
C SER A 21 -2.20 3.64 -10.26
N ALA A 22 -1.56 2.47 -10.24
CA ALA A 22 -0.62 2.07 -11.29
C ALA A 22 -1.29 1.93 -12.68
N ALA A 23 -2.55 1.49 -12.75
CA ALA A 23 -3.29 1.38 -14.01
C ALA A 23 -3.58 2.76 -14.62
N ASP A 24 -3.93 3.75 -13.79
CA ASP A 24 -4.15 5.14 -14.19
C ASP A 24 -2.87 5.80 -14.74
N ASP A 25 -1.74 5.53 -14.10
CA ASP A 25 -0.42 5.98 -14.57
C ASP A 25 -0.03 5.30 -15.88
N LEU A 26 -0.28 3.99 -16.02
CA LEU A 26 0.01 3.23 -17.23
C LEU A 26 -0.83 3.74 -18.42
N TRP A 27 -2.08 4.13 -18.17
CA TRP A 27 -2.95 4.76 -19.16
C TRP A 27 -2.40 6.12 -19.63
N GLN A 28 -1.88 6.95 -18.72
CA GLN A 28 -1.25 8.23 -19.06
C GLN A 28 0.03 8.06 -19.88
N ILE A 29 0.83 7.04 -19.57
CA ILE A 29 2.04 6.70 -20.35
C ILE A 29 1.64 6.31 -21.78
N ILE A 30 0.63 5.45 -21.94
CA ILE A 30 0.12 5.01 -23.26
C ILE A 30 -0.41 6.21 -24.07
N THR A 31 -1.05 7.18 -23.42
CA THR A 31 -1.58 8.38 -24.10
C THR A 31 -0.56 9.53 -24.24
N PHE A 32 0.70 9.35 -23.83
CA PHE A 32 1.77 10.36 -23.88
C PHE A 32 1.40 11.69 -23.21
N ARG A 33 0.43 11.69 -22.28
CA ARG A 33 0.01 12.87 -21.50
C ARG A 33 0.62 12.82 -20.10
N ILE A 34 1.96 12.73 -20.03
CA ILE A 34 2.66 12.62 -18.75
C ILE A 34 2.54 13.94 -18.00
N ASN A 35 1.76 13.93 -16.92
CA ASN A 35 1.70 15.04 -15.98
C ASN A 35 2.67 14.78 -14.83
N PHE A 36 3.89 15.29 -14.93
CA PHE A 36 4.94 15.07 -13.92
C PHE A 36 4.53 15.51 -12.51
N SER A 37 3.67 16.52 -12.38
CA SER A 37 3.12 16.92 -11.08
C SER A 37 2.30 15.81 -10.43
N ARG A 38 1.54 15.05 -11.21
CA ARG A 38 0.74 13.92 -10.72
C ARG A 38 1.64 12.74 -10.35
N LEU A 39 2.70 12.51 -11.12
CA LEU A 39 3.65 11.42 -10.89
C LEU A 39 4.42 11.57 -9.55
N PHE A 40 4.77 12.79 -9.17
CA PHE A 40 5.37 13.06 -7.85
C PHE A 40 4.36 12.91 -6.70
N ASP A 41 3.10 13.27 -6.92
CA ASP A 41 2.02 13.14 -5.93
C ASP A 41 1.65 11.67 -5.70
N ASP A 42 1.57 10.87 -6.76
CA ASP A 42 1.38 9.41 -6.69
C ASP A 42 2.57 8.74 -6.01
N LEU A 43 3.82 9.13 -6.32
CA LEU A 43 5.01 8.60 -5.63
C LEU A 43 4.98 8.89 -4.12
N ALA A 44 4.59 10.10 -3.72
CA ALA A 44 4.44 10.45 -2.31
C ALA A 44 3.34 9.61 -1.63
N HIS A 45 2.21 9.39 -2.32
CA HIS A 45 1.14 8.52 -1.85
C HIS A 45 1.60 7.07 -1.66
N VAL A 46 2.31 6.52 -2.64
CA VAL A 46 2.84 5.15 -2.59
C VAL A 46 3.84 5.00 -1.44
N LEU A 47 4.74 5.97 -1.25
CA LEU A 47 5.68 5.98 -0.13
C LEU A 47 4.97 6.04 1.23
N ALA A 48 3.90 6.85 1.35
CA ALA A 48 3.10 6.92 2.57
C ALA A 48 2.38 5.59 2.86
N LEU A 49 1.82 4.94 1.84
CA LEU A 49 1.19 3.62 1.95
C LEU A 49 2.20 2.53 2.34
N LEU A 50 3.40 2.54 1.76
CA LEU A 50 4.48 1.62 2.11
C LEU A 50 4.93 1.79 3.56
N ALA A 51 5.08 3.04 4.01
CA ALA A 51 5.45 3.32 5.40
C ALA A 51 4.37 2.87 6.39
N LEU A 52 3.10 3.21 6.14
CA LEU A 52 1.97 2.81 6.99
C LEU A 52 1.77 1.28 6.99
N GLY A 53 1.87 0.65 5.81
CA GLY A 53 1.80 -0.80 5.67
C GLY A 53 2.92 -1.50 6.43
N GLY A 54 4.16 -1.02 6.31
CA GLY A 54 5.31 -1.55 7.04
C GLY A 54 5.16 -1.41 8.56
N VAL A 55 4.67 -0.27 9.05
CA VAL A 55 4.37 -0.08 10.48
C VAL A 55 3.27 -1.04 10.95
N ALA A 56 2.22 -1.22 10.15
CA ALA A 56 1.13 -2.14 10.46
C ALA A 56 1.62 -3.61 10.51
N GLU A 57 2.44 -4.03 9.56
CA GLU A 57 3.06 -5.36 9.56
C GLU A 57 3.99 -5.56 10.76
N MET A 58 4.82 -4.58 11.09
CA MET A 58 5.66 -4.65 12.30
C MET A 58 4.82 -4.78 13.57
N PHE A 59 3.70 -4.06 13.67
CA PHE A 59 2.79 -4.16 14.81
C PHE A 59 2.12 -5.54 14.90
N VAL A 60 1.72 -6.12 13.76
CA VAL A 60 1.17 -7.48 13.69
C VAL A 60 2.21 -8.52 14.10
N LEU A 61 3.44 -8.41 13.59
CA LEU A 61 4.55 -9.31 13.95
C LEU A 61 4.86 -9.22 15.45
N PHE A 62 4.90 -8.00 16.01
CA PHE A 62 5.08 -7.79 17.45
C PHE A 62 3.95 -8.43 18.27
N MET A 63 2.69 -8.24 17.86
CA MET A 63 1.53 -8.86 18.53
C MET A 63 1.53 -10.38 18.41
N LEU A 64 2.01 -10.94 17.30
CA LEU A 64 2.15 -12.38 17.11
C LEU A 64 3.21 -12.94 18.07
N ILE A 65 4.40 -12.34 18.12
CA ILE A 65 5.49 -12.76 19.02
C ILE A 65 5.03 -12.65 20.47
N SER A 66 4.47 -11.52 20.88
CA SER A 66 4.07 -11.28 22.28
C SER A 66 2.88 -12.10 22.78
N ARG A 67 2.07 -12.70 21.88
CA ARG A 67 0.93 -13.54 22.26
C ARG A 67 1.17 -15.03 22.09
N VAL A 68 2.17 -15.42 21.30
CA VAL A 68 2.47 -16.83 20.99
C VAL A 68 3.70 -17.32 21.77
N LEU A 69 4.64 -16.44 22.11
CA LEU A 69 5.86 -16.70 22.89
C LEU A 69 5.71 -16.15 24.31
#